data_AF-A0AAU6MIN2-F1
#
_entry.id   AF-A0AAU6MIN2-F1
#
_cell.length_a   1.000
_cell.length_b   1.000
_cell.length_c   1.000
_cell.angle_alpha   90.00
_cell.angle_beta   90.00
_cell.angle_gamma   90.00
#
_symmetry.space_group_name_H-M   'P 1'
#
loop_
_entity.id
_entity.type
_entity.pdbx_description
1 polymer ?
#
loop_
_entity_poly.entity_id
_entity_poly.type
_entity_poly.pdbx_seq_one_letter_code
_entity_poly.pdbx_strand_id
1 'polypeptide(L)'
;MWTTIVIIVVAVIVVALIALALRTMSRRRQLRERYGPEYERTVEAKHSRGAAERDLKAREERHEALEIRPLPSTVRDQYARDWNSVQERFVDSPGQAVGEADRLVTTLMSERGYPTESYEQQTRDLSVEHSRTLEHYRAAHEINERAGGRETSTEELRTAMVHYRALFDELLRGDTASPGDEHR
;
A
#
# COMPACT_ATOMS: atom_id res chain seq x y z
N MET A 1 52.50 -0.23 -26.48
CA MET A 1 52.21 0.32 -25.14
C MET A 1 50.98 1.25 -25.15
N TRP A 2 50.85 2.19 -26.10
CA TRP A 2 49.64 3.02 -26.22
C TRP A 2 48.36 2.23 -26.53
N THR A 3 48.42 1.32 -27.51
CA THR A 3 47.27 0.49 -27.93
C THR A 3 46.72 -0.38 -26.80
N THR A 4 47.59 -0.98 -25.99
CA THR A 4 47.20 -1.79 -24.83
C THR A 4 46.52 -0.97 -23.75
N ILE A 5 46.96 0.28 -23.51
CA ILE A 5 46.32 1.19 -22.55
C ILE A 5 44.90 1.56 -23.04
N VAL A 6 44.74 1.87 -24.33
CA VAL A 6 43.43 2.19 -24.92
C VAL A 6 42.45 1.02 -24.77
N ILE A 7 42.90 -0.21 -25.04
CA ILE A 7 42.06 -1.41 -24.90
C ILE A 7 41.60 -1.61 -23.44
N ILE A 8 42.51 -1.43 -22.48
CA ILE A 8 42.18 -1.56 -21.05
C ILE A 8 41.17 -0.48 -20.63
N VAL A 9 41.36 0.77 -21.04
CA VAL A 9 40.43 1.86 -20.71
C VAL A 9 39.03 1.59 -21.29
N VAL A 10 38.95 1.16 -22.55
CA VAL A 10 37.67 0.79 -23.17
C VAL A 10 37.02 -0.39 -22.43
N ALA A 11 37.79 -1.42 -22.07
CA ALA A 11 37.28 -2.56 -21.32
C ALA A 11 36.71 -2.14 -19.96
N VAL A 12 37.39 -1.25 -19.22
CA VAL A 12 36.91 -0.73 -17.93
C VAL A 12 35.61 0.06 -18.10
N ILE A 13 35.51 0.92 -19.13
CA ILE A 13 34.29 1.68 -19.42
C ILE A 13 33.13 0.72 -19.74
N VAL A 14 33.35 -0.30 -20.57
CA VAL A 14 32.32 -1.28 -20.92
C VAL A 14 31.85 -2.04 -19.68
N VAL A 15 32.77 -2.49 -18.83
CA VAL A 15 32.42 -3.18 -17.56
C VAL A 15 31.62 -2.25 -16.64
N ALA A 16 32.01 -0.98 -16.51
CA ALA A 16 31.29 0.00 -15.71
C ALA A 16 29.85 0.24 -16.24
N LEU A 17 29.68 0.35 -17.56
CA LEU A 17 28.38 0.50 -18.19
C LEU A 17 27.49 -0.73 -17.99
N ILE A 18 28.05 -1.94 -18.13
CA ILE A 18 27.32 -3.19 -17.88
C ILE A 18 26.88 -3.26 -16.41
N ALA A 19 27.78 -2.94 -15.46
CA ALA A 19 27.45 -2.93 -14.04
C ALA A 19 26.33 -1.94 -13.72
N LEU A 20 26.35 -0.74 -14.32
CA LEU A 20 25.29 0.25 -14.15
C LEU A 20 23.96 -0.23 -14.74
N ALA A 21 23.99 -0.84 -15.93
CA ALA A 21 22.80 -1.41 -16.57
C ALA A 21 22.17 -2.52 -15.71
N LEU A 22 22.98 -3.46 -15.21
CA LEU A 22 22.52 -4.52 -14.33
C LEU A 22 21.92 -3.99 -13.03
N ARG A 23 22.58 -3.00 -12.40
CA ARG A 23 22.09 -2.37 -11.17
C ARG A 23 20.75 -1.65 -11.37
N THR A 24 20.59 -0.92 -12.46
CA THR A 24 19.34 -0.22 -12.77
C THR A 24 18.21 -1.19 -13.10
N MET A 25 18.49 -2.27 -13.84
CA MET A 25 17.51 -3.32 -14.13
C MET A 25 17.07 -4.05 -12.85
N SER A 26 18.00 -4.40 -11.97
CA SER A 26 17.70 -5.09 -10.71
C SER A 26 16.80 -4.25 -9.81
N ARG A 27 17.13 -2.95 -9.62
CA ARG A 27 16.30 -2.02 -8.84
C ARG A 27 14.88 -1.90 -9.39
N ARG A 28 14.75 -1.80 -10.71
CA ARG A 28 13.45 -1.75 -11.39
C ARG A 28 12.62 -2.99 -11.12
N ARG A 29 13.25 -4.15 -11.22
CA ARG A 29 12.59 -5.43 -10.97
C ARG A 29 12.11 -5.52 -9.53
N GLN A 30 12.93 -5.12 -8.57
CA GLN A 30 12.55 -5.09 -7.15
C GLN A 30 11.36 -4.17 -6.87
N LEU A 31 11.36 -2.95 -7.43
CA LEU A 31 10.22 -2.03 -7.30
C LEU A 31 8.96 -2.63 -7.90
N ARG A 32 9.04 -3.23 -9.09
CA ARG A 32 7.89 -3.86 -9.75
C ARG A 32 7.37 -5.07 -8.98
N GLU A 33 8.24 -5.88 -8.41
CA GLU A 33 7.86 -7.04 -7.60
C GLU A 33 7.18 -6.63 -6.29
N ARG A 34 7.65 -5.56 -5.63
CA ARG A 34 7.08 -5.05 -4.37
C ARG A 34 5.77 -4.29 -4.57
N TYR A 35 5.75 -3.33 -5.50
CA TYR A 35 4.57 -2.49 -5.73
C TYR A 35 3.51 -3.18 -6.60
N GLY A 36 3.90 -4.17 -7.41
CA GLY A 36 2.97 -4.84 -8.33
C GLY A 36 2.24 -3.81 -9.20
N PRO A 37 0.90 -3.86 -9.28
CA PRO A 37 0.10 -2.90 -10.07
C PRO A 37 0.33 -1.42 -9.75
N GLU A 38 0.76 -1.08 -8.52
CA GLU A 38 1.08 0.29 -8.14
C GLU A 38 2.28 0.86 -8.89
N TYR A 39 3.19 -0.01 -9.37
CA TYR A 39 4.30 0.41 -10.20
C TYR A 39 3.80 0.94 -11.54
N GLU A 40 3.00 0.16 -12.25
CA GLU A 40 2.41 0.57 -13.54
C GLU A 40 1.61 1.86 -13.39
N ARG A 41 0.73 1.92 -12.38
CA ARG A 41 -0.08 3.12 -12.09
C ARG A 41 0.78 4.36 -11.83
N THR A 42 1.85 4.23 -11.05
CA THR A 42 2.74 5.37 -10.74
C THR A 42 3.54 5.79 -11.98
N VAL A 43 3.90 4.85 -12.86
CA VAL A 43 4.54 5.16 -14.15
C VAL A 43 3.58 5.88 -15.09
N GLU A 44 2.30 5.49 -15.13
CA GLU A 44 1.26 6.15 -15.93
C GLU A 44 0.95 7.57 -15.42
N ALA A 45 0.92 7.75 -14.10
CA ALA A 45 0.64 9.05 -13.48
C ALA A 45 1.79 10.07 -13.59
N LYS A 46 3.03 9.63 -13.85
CA LYS A 46 4.21 10.51 -13.89
C LYS A 46 4.72 10.69 -15.32
N HIS A 47 5.23 11.89 -15.63
CA HIS A 47 5.77 12.23 -16.96
C HIS A 47 6.98 11.40 -17.43
N SER A 48 7.62 10.63 -16.54
CA SER A 48 8.70 9.72 -16.92
C SER A 48 8.83 8.55 -15.95
N ARG A 49 9.27 7.40 -16.45
CA ARG A 49 9.55 6.20 -15.63
C ARG A 49 10.59 6.50 -14.53
N GLY A 50 11.62 7.28 -14.81
CA GLY A 50 12.61 7.67 -13.81
C GLY A 50 12.04 8.54 -12.68
N ALA A 51 11.04 9.39 -12.96
CA ALA A 51 10.34 10.14 -11.92
C ALA A 51 9.45 9.24 -11.07
N ALA A 52 8.76 8.27 -11.68
CA ALA A 52 7.97 7.28 -10.97
C ALA A 52 8.83 6.42 -10.02
N GLU A 53 9.95 5.87 -10.50
CA GLU A 53 10.87 5.07 -9.67
C GLU A 53 11.41 5.86 -8.47
N ARG A 54 11.70 7.16 -8.64
CA ARG A 54 12.13 8.04 -7.53
C ARG A 54 11.01 8.29 -6.52
N ASP A 55 9.79 8.50 -7.00
CA ASP A 55 8.61 8.70 -6.14
C ASP A 55 8.34 7.46 -5.28
N LEU A 56 8.36 6.27 -5.89
CA LEU A 56 8.21 4.99 -5.18
C LEU A 56 9.30 4.81 -4.13
N LYS A 57 10.58 5.03 -4.49
CA LYS A 57 11.68 4.96 -3.53
C LYS A 57 11.52 5.94 -2.35
N ALA A 58 11.04 7.16 -2.62
CA ALA A 58 10.77 8.12 -1.56
C ALA A 58 9.61 7.70 -0.65
N ARG A 59 8.64 6.92 -1.14
CA ARG A 59 7.60 6.30 -0.31
C ARG A 59 8.19 5.23 0.60
N GLU A 60 9.07 4.36 0.07
CA GLU A 60 9.77 3.34 0.88
C GLU A 60 10.57 4.01 2.01
N GLU A 61 11.37 5.03 1.69
CA GLU A 61 12.18 5.75 2.69
C GLU A 61 11.32 6.42 3.78
N ARG A 62 10.16 6.96 3.43
CA ARG A 62 9.22 7.50 4.43
C ARG A 62 8.58 6.39 5.26
N HIS A 63 8.19 5.30 4.62
CA HIS A 63 7.59 4.15 5.28
C HIS A 63 8.56 3.49 6.28
N GLU A 64 9.85 3.37 5.94
CA GLU A 64 10.89 2.88 6.84
C GLU A 64 11.08 3.78 8.07
N ALA A 65 10.70 5.05 7.99
CA ALA A 65 10.70 5.97 9.12
C ALA A 65 9.41 5.91 9.97
N LEU A 66 8.38 5.17 9.53
CA LEU A 66 7.16 4.97 10.31
C LEU A 66 7.36 3.88 11.36
N GLU A 67 6.89 4.15 12.57
CA GLU A 67 6.83 3.14 13.63
C GLU A 67 5.58 2.29 13.49
N ILE A 68 5.58 1.39 12.50
CA ILE A 68 4.45 0.49 12.27
C ILE A 68 4.50 -0.65 13.30
N ARG A 69 3.42 -0.81 14.09
CA ARG A 69 3.41 -1.73 15.24
C ARG A 69 2.40 -2.86 15.05
N PRO A 70 2.74 -4.12 15.37
CA PRO A 70 1.76 -5.19 15.38
C PRO A 70 0.68 -4.90 16.43
N LEU A 71 -0.56 -5.24 16.11
CA LEU A 71 -1.69 -5.02 17.01
C LEU A 71 -1.72 -6.12 18.09
N PRO A 72 -1.89 -5.79 19.38
CA PRO A 72 -2.17 -6.78 20.41
C PRO A 72 -3.42 -7.60 20.05
N SER A 73 -3.46 -8.89 20.43
CA SER A 73 -4.61 -9.77 20.13
C SER A 73 -5.93 -9.21 20.65
N THR A 74 -5.93 -8.65 21.86
CA THR A 74 -7.11 -8.01 22.46
C THR A 74 -7.64 -6.83 21.65
N VAL A 75 -6.74 -6.03 21.07
CA VAL A 75 -7.08 -4.90 20.20
C VAL A 75 -7.65 -5.42 18.88
N ARG A 76 -7.05 -6.46 18.28
CA ARG A 76 -7.59 -7.10 17.07
C ARG A 76 -8.99 -7.64 17.29
N ASP A 77 -9.24 -8.32 18.41
CA ASP A 77 -10.56 -8.86 18.75
C ASP A 77 -11.60 -7.75 18.94
N GLN A 78 -11.18 -6.60 19.49
CA GLN A 78 -12.05 -5.43 19.63
C GLN A 78 -12.44 -4.88 18.26
N TYR A 79 -11.48 -4.60 17.39
CA TYR A 79 -11.74 -4.12 16.04
C TYR A 79 -12.58 -5.11 15.23
N ALA A 80 -12.38 -6.42 15.38
CA ALA A 80 -13.21 -7.44 14.73
C ALA A 80 -14.69 -7.36 15.18
N ARG A 81 -14.95 -7.09 16.47
CA ARG A 81 -16.31 -6.84 16.97
C ARG A 81 -16.88 -5.54 16.43
N ASP A 82 -16.09 -4.46 16.42
CA ASP A 82 -16.51 -3.17 15.90
C ASP A 82 -16.90 -3.27 14.42
N TRP A 83 -16.13 -4.03 13.63
CA TRP A 83 -16.46 -4.33 12.25
C TRP A 83 -17.81 -5.05 12.10
N ASN A 84 -18.08 -6.07 12.92
CA ASN A 84 -19.35 -6.78 12.91
C ASN A 84 -20.53 -5.83 13.22
N SER A 85 -20.36 -4.94 14.20
CA SER A 85 -21.39 -3.94 14.51
C SER A 85 -21.66 -2.96 13.37
N VAL A 86 -20.64 -2.57 12.59
CA VAL A 86 -20.82 -1.77 11.37
C VAL A 86 -21.61 -2.56 10.32
N GLN A 87 -21.31 -3.84 10.13
CA GLN A 87 -22.05 -4.71 9.19
C GLN A 87 -23.52 -4.89 9.58
N GLU A 88 -23.83 -5.04 10.87
CA GLU A 88 -25.22 -5.12 11.35
C GLU A 88 -25.98 -3.84 11.02
N ARG A 89 -25.37 -2.67 11.26
CA ARG A 89 -25.96 -1.35 10.97
C ARG A 89 -26.20 -1.11 9.48
N PHE A 90 -25.45 -1.78 8.60
CA PHE A 90 -25.64 -1.67 7.14
C PHE A 90 -27.05 -2.05 6.70
N VAL A 91 -27.70 -2.98 7.38
CA VAL A 91 -29.07 -3.43 7.04
C VAL A 91 -30.06 -2.27 7.13
N ASP A 92 -29.96 -1.48 8.20
CA ASP A 92 -30.89 -0.39 8.49
C ASP A 92 -30.44 0.95 7.89
N SER A 93 -29.13 1.17 7.76
CA SER A 93 -28.54 2.44 7.33
C SER A 93 -27.26 2.24 6.49
N PRO A 94 -27.40 1.78 5.23
CA PRO A 94 -26.26 1.45 4.38
C PRO A 94 -25.21 2.56 4.24
N GLY A 95 -25.65 3.79 3.94
CA GLY A 95 -24.73 4.92 3.72
C GLY A 95 -23.95 5.31 4.99
N GLN A 96 -24.60 5.26 6.16
CA GLN A 96 -23.91 5.53 7.43
C GLN A 96 -22.91 4.43 7.76
N ALA A 97 -23.26 3.16 7.53
CA ALA A 97 -22.37 2.03 7.76
C ALA A 97 -21.11 2.08 6.87
N VAL A 98 -21.22 2.49 5.60
CA VAL A 98 -20.04 2.66 4.73
C VAL A 98 -19.11 3.75 5.26
N GLY A 99 -19.66 4.90 5.69
CA GLY A 99 -18.85 5.96 6.31
C GLY A 99 -18.28 5.58 7.68
N GLU A 100 -18.91 4.67 8.41
CA GLU A 100 -18.33 4.07 9.63
C GLU A 100 -17.22 3.08 9.31
N ALA A 101 -17.35 2.28 8.26
CA ALA A 101 -16.31 1.38 7.80
C ALA A 101 -15.04 2.14 7.39
N ASP A 102 -15.18 3.25 6.64
CA ASP A 102 -14.05 4.13 6.28
C ASP A 102 -13.34 4.70 7.53
N ARG A 103 -14.11 5.19 8.50
CA ARG A 103 -13.57 5.68 9.79
C ARG A 103 -12.89 4.58 10.59
N LEU A 104 -13.45 3.37 10.60
CA LEU A 104 -12.88 2.23 11.32
C LEU A 104 -11.55 1.80 10.71
N VAL A 105 -11.46 1.74 9.38
CA VAL A 105 -10.21 1.48 8.65
C VAL A 105 -9.18 2.57 8.95
N THR A 106 -9.58 3.84 8.89
CA THR A 106 -8.69 4.98 9.18
C THR A 106 -8.17 4.94 10.62
N THR A 107 -9.03 4.60 11.59
CA THR A 107 -8.62 4.48 13.00
C THR A 107 -7.64 3.31 13.18
N LEU A 108 -7.90 2.17 12.52
CA LEU A 108 -7.00 1.02 12.54
C LEU A 108 -5.63 1.34 11.91
N MET A 109 -5.60 2.12 10.84
CA MET A 109 -4.35 2.61 10.24
C MET A 109 -3.55 3.46 11.22
N SER A 110 -4.21 4.39 11.90
CA SER A 110 -3.55 5.23 12.91
C SER A 110 -3.01 4.39 14.07
N GLU A 111 -3.76 3.39 14.54
CA GLU A 111 -3.34 2.49 15.62
C GLU A 111 -2.11 1.66 15.21
N ARG A 112 -2.05 1.28 13.92
CA ARG A 112 -0.89 0.61 13.32
C ARG A 112 0.31 1.54 13.14
N GLY A 113 0.15 2.86 13.26
CA GLY A 113 1.21 3.85 13.10
C GLY A 113 1.29 4.52 11.72
N TYR A 114 0.29 4.33 10.86
CA TYR A 114 0.23 5.04 9.58
C TYR A 114 -0.28 6.48 9.76
N PRO A 115 0.27 7.45 9.00
CA PRO A 115 -0.29 8.80 8.94
C PRO A 115 -1.68 8.80 8.32
N THR A 116 -2.62 9.52 8.92
CA THR A 116 -4.04 9.54 8.50
C THR A 116 -4.57 10.93 8.17
N GLU A 117 -3.71 11.91 7.94
CA GLU A 117 -4.10 13.31 7.71
C GLU A 117 -4.82 13.52 6.38
N SER A 118 -4.53 12.70 5.37
CA SER A 118 -5.21 12.76 4.07
C SER A 118 -5.23 11.40 3.38
N TYR A 119 -6.30 11.16 2.61
CA TYR A 119 -6.45 9.96 1.78
C TYR A 119 -5.28 9.79 0.79
N GLU A 120 -4.78 10.89 0.20
CA GLU A 120 -3.63 10.82 -0.70
C GLU A 120 -2.37 10.32 0.02
N GLN A 121 -2.12 10.79 1.25
CA GLN A 121 -0.99 10.32 2.05
C GLN A 121 -1.17 8.85 2.45
N GLN A 122 -2.36 8.47 2.93
CA GLN A 122 -2.68 7.09 3.31
C GLN A 122 -2.45 6.12 2.15
N THR A 123 -2.95 6.44 0.94
CA THR A 123 -2.76 5.57 -0.23
C THR A 123 -1.28 5.45 -0.64
N ARG A 124 -0.48 6.50 -0.46
CA ARG A 124 0.96 6.47 -0.74
C ARG A 124 1.70 5.59 0.26
N ASP A 125 1.41 5.70 1.55
CA ASP A 125 2.11 4.94 2.58
C ASP A 125 1.67 3.47 2.58
N LEU A 126 0.38 3.19 2.40
CA LEU A 126 -0.12 1.83 2.20
C LEU A 126 0.48 1.15 0.96
N SER A 127 0.82 1.88 -0.10
CA SER A 127 1.30 1.27 -1.35
C SER A 127 2.60 0.46 -1.18
N VAL A 128 3.33 0.64 -0.07
CA VAL A 128 4.59 -0.06 0.21
C VAL A 128 4.35 -1.51 0.66
N GLU A 129 3.44 -1.73 1.61
CA GLU A 129 3.17 -3.05 2.19
C GLU A 129 1.82 -3.64 1.75
N HIS A 130 0.84 -2.79 1.48
CA HIS A 130 -0.56 -3.16 1.24
C HIS A 130 -0.96 -2.93 -0.23
N SER A 131 0.00 -3.01 -1.16
CA SER A 131 -0.21 -2.71 -2.59
C SER A 131 -1.36 -3.51 -3.23
N ARG A 132 -1.58 -4.75 -2.79
CA ARG A 132 -2.64 -5.63 -3.31
C ARG A 132 -4.04 -5.23 -2.85
N THR A 133 -4.19 -4.78 -1.60
CA THR A 133 -5.48 -4.39 -1.02
C THR A 133 -5.77 -2.91 -1.23
N LEU A 134 -4.77 -2.13 -1.63
CA LEU A 134 -4.91 -0.71 -1.91
C LEU A 134 -5.96 -0.42 -2.99
N GLU A 135 -6.11 -1.28 -4.00
CA GLU A 135 -7.17 -1.12 -5.01
C GLU A 135 -8.57 -1.18 -4.40
N HIS A 136 -8.77 -2.10 -3.46
CA HIS A 136 -10.04 -2.19 -2.74
C HIS A 136 -10.28 -0.92 -1.93
N TYR A 137 -9.26 -0.42 -1.23
CA TYR A 137 -9.41 0.83 -0.50
C TYR A 137 -9.81 2.00 -1.40
N ARG A 138 -9.19 2.13 -2.58
CA ARG A 138 -9.56 3.19 -3.53
C ARG A 138 -10.99 3.07 -4.02
N ALA A 139 -11.40 1.87 -4.42
CA ALA A 139 -12.76 1.62 -4.91
C ALA A 139 -13.82 1.90 -3.83
N ALA A 140 -13.56 1.48 -2.59
CA ALA A 140 -14.45 1.75 -1.46
C ALA A 140 -14.57 3.26 -1.18
N HIS A 141 -13.43 3.96 -1.16
CA HIS A 141 -13.38 5.40 -0.88
C HIS A 141 -14.09 6.22 -1.97
N GLU A 142 -13.90 5.86 -3.25
CA GLU A 142 -14.62 6.49 -4.37
C GLU A 142 -16.15 6.32 -4.23
N ILE A 143 -16.62 5.13 -3.87
CA ILE A 143 -18.05 4.90 -3.64
C ILE A 143 -18.56 5.73 -2.46
N ASN A 144 -17.80 5.78 -1.36
CA ASN A 144 -18.16 6.52 -0.15
C ASN A 144 -18.25 8.04 -0.39
N GLU A 145 -17.28 8.61 -1.11
CA GLU A 145 -17.29 10.03 -1.48
C GLU A 145 -18.52 10.39 -2.32
N ARG A 146 -18.92 9.51 -3.26
CA ARG A 146 -20.15 9.68 -4.05
C ARG A 146 -21.43 9.51 -3.22
N ALA A 147 -21.41 8.64 -2.21
CA ALA A 147 -22.57 8.37 -1.36
C ALA A 147 -23.03 9.59 -0.55
N GLY A 148 -22.12 10.54 -0.28
CA GLY A 148 -22.47 11.85 0.29
C GLY A 148 -23.41 12.69 -0.61
N GLY A 149 -23.50 12.36 -1.90
CA GLY A 149 -24.28 13.07 -2.91
C GLY A 149 -25.38 12.24 -3.57
N ARG A 150 -26.34 11.66 -2.83
CA ARG A 150 -27.63 11.06 -3.30
C ARG A 150 -27.64 10.05 -4.48
N GLU A 151 -26.51 9.76 -5.13
CA GLU A 151 -26.46 9.02 -6.41
C GLU A 151 -26.06 7.53 -6.26
N THR A 152 -25.73 7.07 -5.06
CA THR A 152 -25.19 5.72 -4.85
C THR A 152 -26.27 4.72 -4.48
N SER A 153 -26.34 3.62 -5.22
CA SER A 153 -27.25 2.50 -4.94
C SER A 153 -26.82 1.69 -3.72
N THR A 154 -27.75 1.02 -3.03
CA THR A 154 -27.44 0.13 -1.91
C THR A 154 -26.49 -1.01 -2.30
N GLU A 155 -26.52 -1.47 -3.55
CA GLU A 155 -25.62 -2.51 -4.04
C GLU A 155 -24.19 -2.02 -4.24
N GLU A 156 -24.01 -0.77 -4.71
CA GLU A 156 -22.69 -0.13 -4.69
C GLU A 156 -22.16 0.02 -3.26
N LEU A 157 -23.02 0.41 -2.31
CA LEU A 157 -22.64 0.51 -0.90
C LEU A 157 -22.25 -0.86 -0.32
N ARG A 158 -22.94 -1.95 -0.71
CA ARG A 158 -22.54 -3.31 -0.35
C ARG A 158 -21.17 -3.65 -0.92
N THR A 159 -20.90 -3.26 -2.15
CA THR A 159 -19.60 -3.44 -2.80
C THR A 159 -18.49 -2.68 -2.07
N ALA A 160 -18.75 -1.44 -1.65
CA ALA A 160 -17.82 -0.67 -0.81
C ALA A 160 -17.50 -1.37 0.51
N MET A 161 -18.49 -1.97 1.18
CA MET A 161 -18.28 -2.75 2.41
C MET A 161 -17.32 -3.92 2.21
N VAL A 162 -17.47 -4.66 1.09
CA VAL A 162 -16.58 -5.77 0.74
C VAL A 162 -15.15 -5.26 0.51
N HIS A 163 -15.02 -4.13 -0.18
CA HIS A 163 -13.72 -3.53 -0.44
C HIS A 163 -13.03 -3.00 0.83
N TYR A 164 -13.75 -2.31 1.71
CA TYR A 164 -13.20 -1.93 3.02
C TYR A 164 -12.81 -3.15 3.85
N ARG A 165 -13.61 -4.23 3.82
CA ARG A 165 -13.30 -5.48 4.54
C ARG A 165 -11.94 -6.04 4.12
N ALA A 166 -11.66 -6.04 2.82
CA ALA A 166 -10.43 -6.62 2.29
C ALA A 166 -9.19 -5.92 2.85
N LEU A 167 -9.18 -4.58 2.89
CA LEU A 167 -8.09 -3.83 3.52
C LEU A 167 -8.08 -4.01 5.03
N PHE A 168 -9.26 -3.93 5.67
CA PHE A 168 -9.39 -4.05 7.12
C PHE A 168 -8.82 -5.38 7.65
N ASP A 169 -9.11 -6.49 6.99
CA ASP A 169 -8.58 -7.81 7.37
C ASP A 169 -7.08 -7.94 7.17
N GLU A 170 -6.52 -7.28 6.17
CA GLU A 170 -5.08 -7.22 5.96
C GLU A 170 -4.39 -6.44 7.09
N LEU A 171 -4.94 -5.27 7.43
CA LEU A 171 -4.42 -4.42 8.51
C LEU A 171 -4.54 -5.11 9.88
N LEU A 172 -5.63 -5.85 10.11
CA LEU A 172 -5.81 -6.64 11.33
C LEU A 172 -4.82 -7.80 11.45
N ARG A 173 -4.47 -8.44 10.33
CA ARG A 173 -3.52 -9.56 10.31
C ARG A 173 -2.07 -9.14 10.54
N GLY A 174 -1.77 -7.83 10.52
CA GLY A 174 -0.43 -7.23 10.60
C GLY A 174 0.60 -8.03 11.40
N ASP A 175 1.59 -8.55 10.67
CA ASP A 175 2.75 -9.35 11.08
C ASP A 175 2.48 -10.62 11.92
N THR A 176 1.82 -11.61 11.33
CA THR A 176 1.99 -13.03 11.75
C THR A 176 3.21 -13.70 11.12
N ALA A 177 4.27 -12.95 10.79
CA ALA A 177 5.53 -13.51 10.32
C ALA A 177 6.71 -13.08 11.22
N SER A 178 6.60 -13.38 12.51
CA SER A 178 7.79 -13.63 13.32
C SER A 178 7.86 -15.13 13.64
N PRO A 179 8.51 -15.96 12.81
CA PRO A 179 8.91 -17.30 13.21
C PRO A 179 10.13 -17.15 14.11
N GLY A 180 9.88 -16.82 15.37
CA GLY A 180 10.91 -16.66 16.39
C GLY A 180 10.36 -17.02 17.75
N ASP A 181 10.10 -18.31 17.97
CA ASP A 181 10.25 -18.99 19.27
C ASP A 181 9.79 -20.46 19.18
N GLU A 182 10.62 -21.30 18.55
CA GLU A 182 10.74 -22.72 18.91
C GLU A 182 12.22 -23.02 19.14
N HIS A 183 12.77 -22.43 20.20
CA HIS A 183 13.85 -23.07 20.96
C HIS A 183 13.20 -23.81 22.14
N ARG A 184 12.94 -25.11 21.97
CA ARG A 184 13.01 -26.06 23.08
C ARG A 184 13.23 -27.49 22.60
#